data_AF-A0A527ZHB1-F1
#
_entry.id   AF-A0A527ZHB1-F1
#
_cell.length_a   1.000
_cell.length_b   1.000
_cell.length_c   1.000
_cell.angle_alpha   90.00
_cell.angle_beta   90.00
_cell.angle_gamma   90.00
#
_symmetry.space_group_name_H-M   'P 1'
#
loop_
_entity.id
_entity.type
_entity.pdbx_description
1 polymer ?
#
loop_
_entity_poly.entity_id
_entity_poly.type
_entity_poly.pdbx_seq_one_letter_code
_entity_poly.pdbx_strand_id
1 'polypeptide(L)'
;PYLLQAFRLPSLAALFRAESKGLGTGESGFLRLYTDRFGPIPVPYPPLDEQRLIERFLDWHGNRTAKLIRAKLEVLKLVAEEREALTHDVVSSPGTRQMRLANIVDHIFRSVDRESTKTYTPVGLFNRGRGIFRKPPTRGDDLGDSTFSWIEDGDLILSGQFAWEGAVALAGTDEADCISSHRYHILRGKEELVQTIYLSSLLRTSFGHLLLNEH
;
A
#
# COMPACT_ATOMS: atom_id res chain seq x y z
N PRO A 1 25.45 3.91 23.64
CA PRO A 1 24.17 4.31 23.00
C PRO A 1 24.37 5.28 21.81
N TYR A 2 25.25 6.27 21.94
CA TYR A 2 25.65 7.21 20.88
C TYR A 2 26.21 6.52 19.63
N LEU A 3 27.21 5.64 19.78
CA LEU A 3 27.82 4.94 18.64
C LEU A 3 26.81 4.14 17.81
N LEU A 4 25.78 3.58 18.44
CA LEU A 4 24.70 2.87 17.74
C LEU A 4 23.93 3.82 16.80
N GLN A 5 23.70 5.07 17.22
CA GLN A 5 23.06 6.08 16.38
C GLN A 5 24.01 6.60 15.30
N ALA A 6 25.28 6.80 15.62
CA ALA A 6 26.30 7.19 14.66
C ALA A 6 26.42 6.16 13.53
N PHE A 7 26.42 4.86 13.85
CA PHE A 7 26.52 3.77 12.87
C PHE A 7 25.37 3.71 11.86
N ARG A 8 24.24 4.38 12.14
CA ARG A 8 23.11 4.50 11.22
C ARG A 8 23.24 5.66 10.25
N LEU A 9 24.24 6.52 10.41
CA LEU A 9 24.49 7.63 9.48
C LEU A 9 24.91 7.08 8.11
N PRO A 10 24.38 7.64 7.00
CA PRO A 10 24.71 7.16 5.65
C PRO A 10 26.21 7.13 5.36
N SER A 11 26.98 8.08 5.90
CA SER A 11 28.43 8.15 5.76
C SER A 11 29.14 6.95 6.40
N LEU A 12 28.75 6.56 7.60
CA LEU A 12 29.32 5.40 8.30
C LEU A 12 28.82 4.08 7.72
N ALA A 13 27.56 4.01 7.31
CA ALA A 13 27.03 2.84 6.60
C ALA A 13 27.77 2.60 5.27
N ALA A 14 28.08 3.67 4.53
CA ALA A 14 28.89 3.58 3.30
C ALA A 14 30.33 3.12 3.60
N LEU A 15 30.94 3.61 4.67
CA LEU A 15 32.27 3.20 5.11
C LEU A 15 32.30 1.71 5.50
N PHE A 16 31.31 1.25 6.28
CA PHE A 16 31.17 -0.17 6.62
C PHE A 16 30.98 -1.04 5.38
N ARG A 17 30.23 -0.56 4.38
CA ARG A 17 30.06 -1.26 3.10
C ARG A 17 31.38 -1.34 2.32
N ALA A 18 32.17 -0.25 2.29
CA ALA A 18 33.45 -0.21 1.59
C ALA A 18 34.50 -1.15 2.21
N GLU A 19 34.50 -1.24 3.54
CA GLU A 19 35.43 -2.11 4.29
C GLU A 19 34.97 -3.58 4.35
N SER A 20 33.71 -3.86 4.02
CA SER A 20 33.19 -5.22 3.97
C SER A 20 33.73 -5.98 2.75
N LYS A 21 34.10 -7.26 2.95
CA LYS A 21 34.56 -8.18 1.89
C LYS A 21 33.70 -9.45 1.89
N GLY A 22 33.57 -10.13 0.75
CA GLY A 22 32.71 -11.31 0.64
C GLY A 22 32.73 -11.96 -0.75
N LEU A 23 32.10 -13.13 -0.85
CA LEU A 23 31.94 -13.85 -2.12
C LEU A 23 30.71 -13.30 -2.89
N GLY A 24 30.91 -13.04 -4.19
CA GLY A 24 29.89 -12.45 -5.07
C GLY A 24 29.78 -10.94 -4.89
N THR A 25 30.65 -10.15 -5.53
CA THR A 25 30.55 -8.69 -5.49
C THR A 25 29.43 -8.22 -6.42
N GLY A 26 28.27 -7.87 -5.83
CA GLY A 26 27.05 -7.38 -6.49
C GLY A 26 25.90 -7.24 -5.47
N GLU A 27 24.67 -6.95 -5.93
CA GLU A 27 23.48 -6.78 -5.05
C GLU A 27 23.07 -8.06 -4.29
N SER A 28 23.60 -9.22 -4.67
CA SER A 28 23.25 -10.55 -4.11
C SER A 28 24.39 -11.20 -3.30
N GLY A 29 25.43 -10.44 -2.95
CA GLY A 29 26.60 -10.94 -2.22
C GLY A 29 26.44 -10.99 -0.70
N PHE A 30 27.07 -11.97 -0.05
CA PHE A 30 27.22 -11.98 1.41
C PHE A 30 28.43 -11.14 1.82
N LEU A 31 28.18 -9.85 2.11
CA LEU A 31 29.19 -8.94 2.63
C LEU A 31 29.47 -9.22 4.11
N ARG A 32 30.76 -9.34 4.48
CA ARG A 32 31.21 -9.50 5.85
C ARG A 32 32.24 -8.45 6.20
N LEU A 33 32.00 -7.72 7.30
CA LEU A 33 32.98 -6.82 7.90
C LEU A 33 33.77 -7.61 8.95
N TYR A 34 34.99 -8.00 8.60
CA TYR A 34 35.85 -8.77 9.48
C TYR A 34 36.43 -7.90 10.60
N THR A 35 36.74 -8.50 11.75
CA THR A 35 37.16 -7.79 12.96
C THR A 35 38.41 -6.94 12.76
N ASP A 36 39.37 -7.44 11.97
CA ASP A 36 40.62 -6.74 11.61
C ASP A 36 40.37 -5.47 10.79
N ARG A 37 39.24 -5.40 10.09
CA ARG A 37 38.80 -4.23 9.31
C ARG A 37 37.84 -3.34 10.08
N PHE A 38 37.05 -3.90 11.00
CA PHE A 38 36.09 -3.13 11.79
C PHE A 38 36.77 -2.22 12.81
N GLY A 39 37.73 -2.73 13.59
CA GLY A 39 38.37 -1.99 14.67
C GLY A 39 39.08 -0.70 14.24
N PRO A 40 39.79 -0.67 13.09
CA PRO A 40 40.46 0.53 12.59
C PRO A 40 39.55 1.62 12.01
N ILE A 41 38.24 1.39 11.88
CA ILE A 41 37.34 2.36 11.25
C ILE A 41 37.25 3.62 12.11
N PRO A 42 37.60 4.81 11.56
CA PRO A 42 37.47 6.05 12.30
C PRO A 42 35.99 6.37 12.54
N VAL A 43 35.65 6.62 13.80
CA VAL A 43 34.28 6.99 14.20
C VAL A 43 34.28 8.38 14.80
N PRO A 44 33.25 9.21 14.55
CA PRO A 44 33.08 10.47 15.24
C PRO A 44 32.91 10.18 16.74
N TYR A 45 33.74 10.82 17.56
CA TYR A 45 33.76 10.62 19.01
C TYR A 45 33.84 11.97 19.73
N PRO A 46 32.72 12.71 19.83
CA PRO A 46 32.69 13.99 20.53
C PRO A 46 32.85 13.79 22.06
N PRO A 47 33.11 14.86 22.85
CA PRO A 47 33.18 14.78 24.30
C PRO A 47 31.90 14.17 24.93
N LEU A 48 32.02 13.56 26.11
CA LEU A 48 30.91 12.85 26.77
C LEU A 48 29.66 13.71 26.97
N ASP A 49 29.82 14.99 27.28
CA ASP A 49 28.67 15.88 27.48
C ASP A 49 27.93 16.17 26.16
N GLU A 50 28.66 16.28 25.05
CA GLU A 50 28.07 16.41 23.73
C GLU A 50 27.38 15.11 23.29
N GLN A 51 27.97 13.94 23.57
CA GLN A 51 27.33 12.65 23.34
C GLN A 51 25.98 12.56 24.07
N ARG A 52 25.94 12.95 25.35
CA ARG A 52 24.71 12.96 26.17
C ARG A 52 23.66 13.94 25.63
N LEU A 53 24.07 15.11 25.15
CA LEU A 53 23.15 16.08 24.55
C LEU A 53 22.52 15.51 23.27
N ILE A 54 23.33 14.88 22.42
CA ILE A 54 22.84 14.23 21.20
C ILE A 54 21.87 13.09 21.54
N GLU A 55 22.22 12.23 22.50
CA GLU A 55 21.33 11.14 22.95
C GLU A 55 19.99 11.68 23.45
N ARG A 56 20.01 12.69 24.34
CA ARG A 56 18.78 13.32 24.86
C ARG A 56 17.91 13.92 23.76
N PHE A 57 18.53 14.57 22.78
CA PHE A 57 17.82 15.15 21.65
C PHE A 57 17.14 14.07 20.80
N LEU A 58 17.87 13.00 20.48
CA LEU A 58 17.34 11.87 19.71
C LEU A 58 16.22 11.14 20.46
N ASP A 59 16.35 10.95 21.77
CA ASP A 59 15.32 10.34 22.60
C ASP A 59 14.06 11.22 22.66
N TRP A 60 14.21 12.54 22.84
CA TRP A 60 13.09 13.46 22.82
C TRP A 60 12.34 13.44 21.48
N HIS A 61 13.08 13.53 20.36
CA HIS A 61 12.49 13.45 19.02
C HIS A 61 11.86 12.08 18.75
N GLY A 62 12.55 10.99 19.10
CA GLY A 62 12.07 9.63 18.93
C GLY A 62 10.76 9.39 19.69
N ASN A 63 10.67 9.85 20.94
CA ASN A 63 9.46 9.78 21.74
C ASN A 63 8.31 10.60 21.14
N ARG A 64 8.59 11.78 20.59
CA ARG A 64 7.59 12.59 19.90
C ARG A 64 7.06 11.88 18.66
N THR A 65 7.94 11.33 17.83
CA THR A 65 7.57 10.54 16.64
C THR A 65 6.75 9.31 17.04
N ALA A 66 7.17 8.56 18.07
CA ALA A 66 6.44 7.40 18.57
C ALA A 66 5.05 7.77 19.14
N LYS A 67 4.91 8.95 19.76
CA LYS A 67 3.60 9.46 20.19
C LYS A 67 2.68 9.74 19.00
N LEU A 68 3.20 10.36 17.95
CA LEU A 68 2.44 10.64 16.72
C LEU A 68 2.03 9.36 15.99
N ILE A 69 2.94 8.39 15.87
CA ILE A 69 2.64 7.08 15.26
C ILE A 69 1.50 6.39 16.03
N ARG A 70 1.59 6.33 17.37
CA ARG A 70 0.54 5.73 18.20
C ARG A 70 -0.82 6.42 18.02
N ALA A 71 -0.83 7.75 18.06
CA ALA A 71 -2.07 8.51 17.84
C ALA A 71 -2.69 8.24 16.46
N LYS A 72 -1.86 8.18 15.40
CA LYS A 72 -2.34 7.89 14.04
C LYS A 72 -2.89 6.47 13.91
N LEU A 73 -2.21 5.49 14.51
CA LEU A 73 -2.68 4.10 14.51
C LEU A 73 -4.02 3.96 15.26
N GLU A 74 -4.20 4.67 16.37
CA GLU A 74 -5.46 4.66 17.11
C GLU A 74 -6.62 5.25 16.29
N VAL A 75 -6.37 6.37 15.60
CA VAL A 75 -7.37 6.96 14.68
C VAL A 75 -7.75 5.96 13.57
N LEU A 76 -6.77 5.29 12.95
CA LEU A 76 -7.05 4.31 11.90
C LEU A 76 -7.88 3.12 12.42
N LYS A 77 -7.61 2.68 13.65
CA LYS A 77 -8.36 1.62 14.32
C LYS A 77 -9.81 2.06 14.57
N LEU A 78 -10.02 3.23 15.17
CA LEU A 78 -11.36 3.75 15.46
C LEU A 78 -12.21 3.92 14.19
N VAL A 79 -11.61 4.44 13.11
CA VAL A 79 -12.30 4.57 11.81
C VAL A 79 -12.70 3.19 11.25
N ALA A 80 -11.86 2.18 11.42
CA ALA A 80 -12.19 0.83 10.98
C ALA A 80 -13.33 0.21 11.81
N GLU A 81 -13.32 0.42 13.13
CA GLU A 81 -14.39 -0.02 14.03
C GLU A 81 -15.73 0.68 13.74
N GLU A 82 -15.71 1.99 13.51
CA GLU A 82 -16.90 2.75 13.12
C GLU A 82 -17.49 2.27 11.80
N ARG A 83 -16.64 2.03 10.78
CA ARG A 83 -17.08 1.46 9.49
C ARG A 83 -17.73 0.09 9.68
N GLU A 84 -17.14 -0.77 10.51
CA GLU A 84 -17.67 -2.10 10.81
C GLU A 84 -19.05 -2.01 11.45
N ALA A 85 -19.19 -1.18 12.49
CA ALA A 85 -20.46 -1.00 13.22
C ALA A 85 -21.58 -0.47 12.31
N LEU A 86 -21.31 0.63 11.57
CA LEU A 86 -22.28 1.23 10.66
C LEU A 86 -22.75 0.24 9.59
N THR A 87 -21.84 -0.57 9.06
CA THR A 87 -22.19 -1.53 8.02
C THR A 87 -22.95 -2.72 8.58
N HIS A 88 -22.55 -3.23 9.75
CA HIS A 88 -23.25 -4.32 10.44
C HIS A 88 -24.71 -3.95 10.74
N ASP A 89 -24.95 -2.74 11.22
CA ASP A 89 -26.29 -2.24 11.51
C ASP A 89 -27.16 -2.16 10.25
N VAL A 90 -26.58 -1.76 9.11
CA VAL A 90 -27.28 -1.75 7.81
C VAL A 90 -27.63 -3.16 7.34
N VAL A 91 -26.71 -4.12 7.45
CA VAL A 91 -26.96 -5.52 7.06
C VAL A 91 -28.05 -6.16 7.93
N SER A 92 -28.11 -5.79 9.22
CA SER A 92 -29.08 -6.34 10.18
C SER A 92 -30.42 -5.59 10.24
N SER A 93 -30.57 -4.51 9.46
CA SER A 93 -31.74 -3.64 9.52
C SER A 93 -33.03 -4.32 9.04
N PRO A 94 -34.18 -4.11 9.73
CA PRO A 94 -35.48 -4.54 9.25
C PRO A 94 -35.78 -3.97 7.85
N GLY A 95 -35.92 -4.85 6.86
CA GLY A 95 -36.17 -4.46 5.46
C GLY A 95 -34.98 -4.65 4.52
N THR A 96 -33.80 -5.04 5.04
CA THR A 96 -32.67 -5.42 4.20
C THR A 96 -33.01 -6.64 3.35
N ARG A 97 -32.85 -6.49 2.03
CA ARG A 97 -33.10 -7.55 1.04
C ARG A 97 -31.78 -8.09 0.50
N GLN A 98 -31.70 -9.40 0.34
CA GLN A 98 -30.60 -10.01 -0.38
C GLN A 98 -30.85 -9.90 -1.89
N MET A 99 -29.90 -9.30 -2.61
CA MET A 99 -29.93 -9.17 -4.06
C MET A 99 -28.65 -9.72 -4.67
N ARG A 100 -28.73 -10.32 -5.86
CA ARG A 100 -27.53 -10.71 -6.61
C ARG A 100 -26.76 -9.46 -7.00
N LEU A 101 -25.44 -9.47 -6.80
CA LEU A 101 -24.57 -8.34 -7.13
C LEU A 101 -24.78 -7.87 -8.58
N ALA A 102 -24.85 -8.82 -9.53
CA ALA A 102 -25.09 -8.54 -10.95
C ALA A 102 -26.39 -7.77 -11.25
N ASN A 103 -27.38 -7.78 -10.35
CA ASN A 103 -28.61 -7.04 -10.54
C ASN A 103 -28.48 -5.58 -10.11
N ILE A 104 -27.55 -5.26 -9.21
CA ILE A 104 -27.40 -3.93 -8.60
C ILE A 104 -26.16 -3.17 -9.07
N VAL A 105 -25.25 -3.80 -9.82
CA VAL A 105 -24.06 -3.15 -10.38
C VAL A 105 -24.02 -3.26 -11.90
N ASP A 106 -23.34 -2.31 -12.53
CA ASP A 106 -22.87 -2.40 -13.90
C ASP A 106 -21.39 -2.79 -13.91
N HIS A 107 -21.03 -3.72 -14.80
CA HIS A 107 -19.64 -4.05 -15.08
C HIS A 107 -19.12 -3.09 -16.14
N ILE A 108 -18.11 -2.29 -15.77
CA ILE A 108 -17.63 -1.20 -16.61
C ILE A 108 -16.48 -1.68 -17.48
N PHE A 109 -16.62 -1.48 -18.79
CA PHE A 109 -15.59 -1.76 -19.77
C PHE A 109 -15.33 -0.54 -20.64
N ARG A 110 -14.32 0.24 -20.24
CA ARG A 110 -13.82 1.41 -20.99
C ARG A 110 -12.52 1.03 -21.70
N SER A 111 -12.62 0.30 -22.80
CA SER A 111 -11.46 -0.23 -23.51
C SER A 111 -10.41 0.85 -23.82
N VAL A 112 -9.14 0.51 -23.60
CA VAL A 112 -8.01 1.32 -24.05
C VAL A 112 -7.63 0.88 -25.46
N ASP A 113 -7.72 1.78 -26.44
CA ASP A 113 -7.07 1.57 -27.73
C ASP A 113 -5.57 1.86 -27.59
N ARG A 114 -4.77 0.79 -27.58
CA ARG A 114 -3.38 0.85 -27.14
C ARG A 114 -2.46 1.28 -28.27
N GLU A 115 -1.99 2.51 -28.19
CA GLU A 115 -0.92 3.04 -29.02
C GLU A 115 0.47 2.60 -28.51
N SER A 116 1.32 2.06 -29.39
CA SER A 116 2.64 1.50 -29.03
C SER A 116 3.58 2.51 -28.37
N THR A 117 3.57 3.78 -28.79
CA THR A 117 4.51 4.81 -28.31
C THR A 117 3.98 5.61 -27.12
N LYS A 118 2.68 5.53 -26.83
CA LYS A 118 2.05 6.24 -25.73
C LYS A 118 2.41 5.57 -24.40
N THR A 119 2.56 6.38 -23.36
CA THR A 119 2.81 5.90 -22.00
C THR A 119 1.51 5.85 -21.22
N TYR A 120 1.32 4.78 -20.46
CA TYR A 120 0.16 4.56 -19.61
C TYR A 120 0.60 4.29 -18.18
N THR A 121 -0.28 4.52 -17.22
CA THR A 121 -0.04 4.22 -15.80
C THR A 121 -0.97 3.10 -15.36
N PRO A 122 -0.50 1.84 -15.36
CA PRO A 122 -1.31 0.74 -14.87
C PRO A 122 -1.45 0.78 -13.35
N VAL A 123 -2.56 0.29 -12.83
CA VAL A 123 -2.77 0.15 -11.38
C VAL A 123 -2.59 -1.27 -10.88
N GLY A 124 -2.35 -1.39 -9.58
CA GLY A 124 -2.56 -2.60 -8.81
C GLY A 124 -3.35 -2.29 -7.54
N LEU A 125 -3.84 -3.35 -6.89
CA LEU A 125 -4.56 -3.23 -5.62
C LEU A 125 -3.69 -3.78 -4.49
N PHE A 126 -3.67 -3.08 -3.37
CA PHE A 126 -3.18 -3.65 -2.13
C PHE A 126 -4.23 -4.57 -1.51
N ASN A 127 -3.78 -5.70 -0.94
CA ASN A 127 -4.64 -6.60 -0.18
C ASN A 127 -5.20 -5.90 1.08
N ARG A 128 -6.25 -6.48 1.66
CA ARG A 128 -6.95 -6.00 2.86
C ARG A 128 -7.52 -4.58 2.73
N GLY A 129 -8.02 -4.24 1.55
CA GLY A 129 -8.71 -2.96 1.30
C GLY A 129 -7.84 -1.72 1.48
N ARG A 130 -6.52 -1.84 1.32
CA ARG A 130 -5.54 -0.76 1.54
C ARG A 130 -5.43 0.23 0.38
N GLY A 131 -6.26 0.06 -0.64
CA GLY A 131 -6.39 0.99 -1.76
C GLY A 131 -5.58 0.59 -2.99
N ILE A 132 -5.44 1.57 -3.89
CA ILE A 132 -4.81 1.43 -5.20
C ILE A 132 -3.35 1.89 -5.10
N PHE A 133 -2.46 1.22 -5.82
CA PHE A 133 -1.12 1.75 -6.11
C PHE A 133 -0.90 1.87 -7.61
N ARG A 134 -0.13 2.88 -8.00
CA ARG A 134 0.25 3.14 -9.38
C ARG A 134 1.54 2.39 -9.67
N LYS A 135 1.56 1.63 -10.76
CA LYS A 135 2.80 1.02 -11.27
C LYS A 135 3.61 2.08 -12.02
N PRO A 136 4.91 1.84 -12.25
CA PRO A 136 5.71 2.72 -13.09
C PRO A 136 5.03 2.97 -14.44
N PRO A 137 4.99 4.23 -14.93
CA PRO A 137 4.49 4.52 -16.26
C PRO A 137 5.20 3.65 -17.30
N THR A 138 4.42 2.97 -18.13
CA THR A 138 4.91 1.94 -19.06
C THR A 138 4.42 2.28 -20.46
N ARG A 139 5.30 2.13 -21.46
CA ARG A 139 4.99 2.38 -22.87
C ARG A 139 4.08 1.28 -23.40
N GLY A 140 3.21 1.60 -24.37
CA GLY A 140 2.16 0.70 -24.84
C GLY A 140 2.66 -0.66 -25.35
N ASP A 141 3.77 -0.67 -26.07
CA ASP A 141 4.45 -1.89 -26.54
C ASP A 141 5.06 -2.74 -25.40
N ASP A 142 5.42 -2.12 -24.29
CA ASP A 142 6.01 -2.76 -23.11
C ASP A 142 4.95 -3.27 -22.10
N LEU A 143 3.65 -3.06 -22.36
CA LEU A 143 2.54 -3.50 -21.47
C LEU A 143 2.20 -5.01 -21.59
N GLY A 144 2.87 -5.74 -22.47
CA GLY A 144 2.62 -7.17 -22.73
C GLY A 144 1.26 -7.44 -23.37
N ASP A 145 0.70 -8.63 -23.16
CA ASP A 145 -0.51 -9.09 -23.87
C ASP A 145 -1.83 -8.76 -23.16
N SER A 146 -1.78 -7.99 -22.06
CA SER A 146 -2.99 -7.65 -21.33
C SER A 146 -3.82 -6.62 -22.09
N THR A 147 -5.14 -6.81 -22.09
CA THR A 147 -6.09 -5.75 -22.39
C THR A 147 -6.34 -4.90 -21.14
N PHE A 148 -6.69 -3.63 -21.37
CA PHE A 148 -6.84 -2.64 -20.32
C PHE A 148 -8.13 -1.84 -20.49
N SER A 149 -8.62 -1.30 -19.37
CA SER A 149 -9.71 -0.35 -19.32
C SER A 149 -9.31 0.91 -18.56
N TRP A 150 -9.84 2.06 -18.99
CA TRP A 150 -9.72 3.32 -18.28
C TRP A 150 -10.50 3.28 -16.96
N ILE A 151 -9.85 3.78 -15.91
CA ILE A 151 -10.43 3.98 -14.60
C ILE A 151 -10.94 5.41 -14.53
N GLU A 152 -12.07 5.61 -13.86
CA GLU A 152 -12.57 6.94 -13.52
C GLU A 152 -12.80 7.04 -12.01
N ASP A 153 -12.92 8.27 -11.51
CA ASP A 153 -13.36 8.54 -10.14
C ASP A 153 -14.67 7.80 -9.82
N GLY A 154 -14.76 7.25 -8.61
CA GLY A 154 -15.93 6.50 -8.13
C GLY A 154 -16.04 5.06 -8.64
N ASP A 155 -15.08 4.55 -9.42
CA ASP A 155 -15.04 3.15 -9.81
C ASP A 155 -14.67 2.23 -8.64
N LEU A 156 -15.42 1.13 -8.46
CA LEU A 156 -15.06 0.05 -7.56
C LEU A 156 -14.25 -1.01 -8.31
N ILE A 157 -13.00 -1.22 -7.91
CA ILE A 157 -12.09 -2.17 -8.56
C ILE A 157 -11.88 -3.37 -7.65
N LEU A 158 -12.08 -4.59 -8.17
CA LEU A 158 -11.83 -5.86 -7.48
C LEU A 158 -10.82 -6.70 -8.26
N SER A 159 -9.86 -7.32 -7.56
CA SER A 159 -8.96 -8.29 -8.19
C SER A 159 -9.66 -9.62 -8.45
N GLY A 160 -9.64 -10.13 -9.68
CA GLY A 160 -10.15 -11.46 -9.98
C GLY A 160 -9.30 -12.60 -9.38
N GLN A 161 -8.02 -12.35 -9.08
CA GLN A 161 -7.09 -13.37 -8.56
C GLN A 161 -6.91 -13.31 -7.03
N PHE A 162 -7.05 -12.11 -6.44
CA PHE A 162 -6.75 -11.87 -5.02
C PHE A 162 -7.93 -11.24 -4.25
N ALA A 163 -9.16 -11.32 -4.79
CA ALA A 163 -10.36 -10.85 -4.10
C ALA A 163 -10.49 -11.46 -2.69
N TRP A 164 -10.18 -12.74 -2.53
CA TRP A 164 -10.22 -13.46 -1.24
C TRP A 164 -9.23 -12.89 -0.21
N GLU A 165 -8.16 -12.20 -0.61
CA GLU A 165 -7.28 -11.43 0.29
C GLU A 165 -7.79 -10.00 0.57
N GLY A 166 -9.00 -9.67 0.14
CA GLY A 166 -9.61 -8.35 0.25
C GLY A 166 -8.99 -7.32 -0.69
N ALA A 167 -8.47 -7.72 -1.85
CA ALA A 167 -7.94 -6.80 -2.87
C ALA A 167 -9.09 -6.08 -3.60
N VAL A 168 -9.65 -5.07 -2.92
CA VAL A 168 -10.77 -4.23 -3.37
C VAL A 168 -10.48 -2.77 -3.04
N ALA A 169 -10.77 -1.85 -3.97
CA ALA A 169 -10.60 -0.42 -3.74
C ALA A 169 -11.61 0.44 -4.51
N LEU A 170 -11.91 1.63 -3.99
CA LEU A 170 -12.62 2.69 -4.71
C LEU A 170 -11.58 3.62 -5.32
N ALA A 171 -11.67 3.87 -6.62
CA ALA A 171 -10.82 4.83 -7.33
C ALA A 171 -11.26 6.26 -7.00
N GLY A 172 -10.27 7.13 -6.77
CA GLY A 172 -10.49 8.57 -6.62
C GLY A 172 -10.13 9.33 -7.90
N THR A 173 -10.24 10.65 -7.83
CA THR A 173 -9.76 11.59 -8.87
C THR A 173 -8.30 11.38 -9.24
N ASP A 174 -7.53 10.93 -8.26
CA ASP A 174 -6.11 10.63 -8.30
C ASP A 174 -5.75 9.48 -9.26
N GLU A 175 -6.71 8.60 -9.56
CA GLU A 175 -6.58 7.45 -10.45
C GLU A 175 -7.31 7.62 -11.80
N ALA A 176 -7.96 8.76 -12.05
CA ALA A 176 -8.85 8.97 -13.20
C ALA A 176 -8.17 8.89 -14.59
N ASP A 177 -6.84 8.99 -14.65
CA ASP A 177 -6.06 8.80 -15.90
C ASP A 177 -5.25 7.49 -15.91
N CYS A 178 -5.53 6.59 -14.98
CA CYS A 178 -4.86 5.31 -14.89
C CYS A 178 -5.63 4.21 -15.62
N ILE A 179 -4.94 3.10 -15.90
CA ILE A 179 -5.52 1.94 -16.58
C ILE A 179 -5.52 0.70 -15.68
N SER A 180 -6.58 -0.09 -15.78
CA SER A 180 -6.73 -1.37 -15.08
C SER A 180 -6.65 -2.51 -16.09
N SER A 181 -5.95 -3.59 -15.77
CA SER A 181 -5.93 -4.77 -16.65
C SER A 181 -7.24 -5.57 -16.54
N HIS A 182 -7.55 -6.36 -17.57
CA HIS A 182 -8.70 -7.29 -17.59
C HIS A 182 -8.78 -8.29 -16.42
N ARG A 183 -7.71 -8.42 -15.62
CA ARG A 183 -7.70 -9.25 -14.40
C ARG A 183 -8.41 -8.59 -13.23
N TYR A 184 -8.80 -7.33 -13.37
CA TYR A 184 -9.58 -6.60 -12.39
C TYR A 184 -10.98 -6.32 -12.94
N HIS A 185 -11.98 -6.48 -12.08
CA HIS A 185 -13.35 -6.09 -12.39
C HIS A 185 -13.55 -4.64 -11.97
N ILE A 186 -14.05 -3.81 -12.88
CA ILE A 186 -14.47 -2.44 -12.58
C ILE A 186 -15.99 -2.45 -12.48
N LEU A 187 -16.52 -2.01 -11.35
CA LEU A 187 -17.95 -1.98 -11.03
C LEU A 187 -18.40 -0.56 -10.71
N ARG A 188 -19.61 -0.22 -11.12
CA ARG A 188 -20.37 0.90 -10.55
C ARG A 188 -21.74 0.43 -10.07
N GLY A 189 -22.17 0.94 -8.93
CA GLY A 189 -23.54 0.71 -8.46
C GLY A 189 -24.54 1.38 -9.39
N LYS A 190 -25.66 0.70 -9.65
CA LYS A 190 -26.79 1.30 -10.38
C LYS A 190 -27.41 2.36 -9.47
N GLU A 191 -27.51 3.59 -9.99
CA GLU A 191 -27.80 4.82 -9.22
C GLU A 191 -29.05 4.70 -8.31
N GLU A 192 -30.11 4.04 -8.79
CA GLU A 192 -31.36 3.86 -8.05
C GLU A 192 -31.36 2.68 -7.06
N LEU A 193 -30.35 1.81 -7.11
CA LEU A 193 -30.31 0.56 -6.34
C LEU A 193 -29.23 0.55 -5.27
N VAL A 194 -28.03 1.05 -5.59
CA VAL A 194 -26.90 1.00 -4.67
C VAL A 194 -25.84 2.05 -4.99
N GLN A 195 -25.30 2.67 -3.95
CA GLN A 195 -24.14 3.55 -4.09
C GLN A 195 -22.85 2.73 -4.16
N THR A 196 -21.95 3.05 -5.10
CA THR A 196 -20.66 2.37 -5.23
C THR A 196 -19.80 2.46 -3.97
N ILE A 197 -19.85 3.60 -3.27
CA ILE A 197 -19.10 3.81 -2.02
C ILE A 197 -19.61 2.92 -0.88
N TYR A 198 -20.91 2.64 -0.85
CA TYR A 198 -21.49 1.69 0.11
C TYR A 198 -20.94 0.28 -0.16
N LEU A 199 -20.96 -0.18 -1.41
CA LEU A 199 -20.39 -1.48 -1.79
C LEU A 199 -18.90 -1.58 -1.42
N SER A 200 -18.12 -0.54 -1.72
CA SER A 200 -16.71 -0.48 -1.33
C SER A 200 -16.53 -0.59 0.18
N SER A 201 -17.39 0.08 0.97
CA SER A 201 -17.34 0.05 2.42
C SER A 201 -17.71 -1.34 2.96
N LEU A 202 -18.78 -1.94 2.44
CA LEU A 202 -19.23 -3.29 2.76
C LEU A 202 -18.13 -4.33 2.50
N LEU A 203 -17.52 -4.33 1.32
CA LEU A 203 -16.48 -5.30 0.95
C LEU A 203 -15.19 -5.18 1.78
N ARG A 204 -15.02 -4.08 2.55
CA ARG A 204 -13.88 -3.86 3.44
C ARG A 204 -14.19 -4.19 4.91
N THR A 205 -15.38 -4.70 5.22
CA THR A 205 -15.76 -5.19 6.56
C THR A 205 -15.36 -6.64 6.76
N SER A 206 -15.49 -7.16 7.99
CA SER A 206 -15.30 -8.59 8.27
C SER A 206 -16.30 -9.46 7.48
N PHE A 207 -17.56 -9.02 7.38
CA PHE A 207 -18.58 -9.68 6.59
C PHE A 207 -18.26 -9.64 5.08
N GLY A 208 -17.83 -8.49 4.56
CA GLY A 208 -17.40 -8.37 3.17
C GLY A 208 -16.21 -9.28 2.85
N HIS A 209 -15.26 -9.42 3.77
CA HIS A 209 -14.15 -10.35 3.61
C HIS A 209 -14.64 -11.81 3.55
N LEU A 210 -15.61 -12.18 4.39
CA LEU A 210 -16.26 -13.49 4.32
C LEU A 210 -16.92 -13.72 2.94
N LEU A 211 -17.66 -12.74 2.42
CA LEU A 211 -18.26 -12.83 1.07
C LEU A 211 -17.24 -13.01 -0.06
N LEU A 212 -16.04 -12.44 0.09
CA LEU A 212 -14.96 -12.57 -0.91
C LEU A 212 -14.16 -13.87 -0.78
N ASN A 213 -14.31 -14.58 0.35
CA ASN A 213 -13.56 -15.78 0.69
C ASN A 213 -14.41 -17.05 0.62
N GLU A 214 -15.73 -16.94 0.75
CA GLU A 214 -16.65 -18.07 0.58
C GLU A 214 -16.78 -18.45 -0.90
N HIS A 215 -16.49 -19.73 -1.20
CA HIS A 215 -16.60 -20.36 -2.51
C HIS A 215 -17.87 -21.19 -2.63
#